data_AF-A0A4V0XI90-F1
#
_entry.id   AF-A0A4V0XI90-F1
#
_cell.length_a   1.000
_cell.length_b   1.000
_cell.length_c   1.000
_cell.angle_alpha   90.00
_cell.angle_beta   90.00
_cell.angle_gamma   90.00
#
_symmetry.space_group_name_H-M   'P 1'
#
loop_
_entity.id
_entity.type
_entity.pdbx_description
1 polymer ?
#
loop_
_entity_poly.entity_id
_entity_poly.type
_entity_poly.pdbx_seq_one_letter_code
_entity_poly.pdbx_strand_id
1 'polypeptide(L)'
;MAQVVSGQALETPTAKRSKPVETDSRPTVNELVAAYLSWADGHYLKNGKPTSEIHCLQSAVKPLVDLFGFTACDAFGPVALKAVREQMIGACCGTIAGRTD
;
A
#
# COMPACT_ATOMS: atom_id res chain seq x y z
N MET A 1 25.19 7.22 -45.89
CA MET A 1 24.95 8.58 -45.38
C MET A 1 23.48 8.69 -45.00
N ALA A 2 23.20 9.41 -43.92
CA ALA A 2 21.91 9.64 -43.25
C ALA A 2 21.44 8.52 -42.27
N GLN A 3 21.81 8.73 -41.00
CA GLN A 3 21.12 8.22 -39.83
C GLN A 3 20.01 9.20 -39.40
N VAL A 4 18.94 8.68 -38.80
CA VAL A 4 18.05 9.32 -37.80
C VAL A 4 17.46 8.17 -36.97
N VAL A 5 17.92 7.90 -35.74
CA VAL A 5 17.60 8.46 -34.41
C VAL A 5 16.16 8.25 -33.91
N SER A 6 16.10 7.49 -32.81
CA SER A 6 15.21 7.56 -31.62
C SER A 6 13.70 7.69 -31.76
N GLY A 7 12.99 6.72 -31.16
CA GLY A 7 11.60 6.87 -30.75
C GLY A 7 11.08 5.65 -29.97
N GLN A 8 11.24 5.65 -28.65
CA GLN A 8 10.58 4.72 -27.73
C GLN A 8 9.07 4.99 -27.69
N ALA A 9 8.26 3.95 -27.88
CA ALA A 9 6.88 3.92 -27.42
C ALA A 9 6.82 2.96 -26.22
N LEU A 10 6.91 3.51 -25.02
CA LEU A 10 6.54 2.81 -23.80
C LEU A 10 5.01 2.85 -23.73
N GLU A 11 4.37 1.76 -24.16
CA GLU A 11 2.95 1.52 -23.94
C GLU A 11 2.73 1.43 -22.42
N THR A 12 2.12 2.46 -21.84
CA THR A 12 1.63 2.40 -20.46
C THR A 12 0.30 1.65 -20.48
N PRO A 13 0.14 0.54 -19.75
CA PRO A 13 -1.17 -0.08 -19.62
C PRO A 13 -2.07 0.89 -18.84
N THR A 14 -3.07 1.40 -19.57
CA THR A 14 -4.15 2.25 -19.08
C THR A 14 -4.87 1.58 -17.92
N ALA A 15 -4.52 1.99 -16.70
CA ALA A 15 -5.30 1.66 -15.51
C ALA A 15 -6.66 2.35 -15.64
N LYS A 16 -7.70 1.55 -15.83
CA LYS A 16 -9.09 1.99 -15.97
C LYS A 16 -9.48 2.90 -14.81
N ARG A 17 -9.70 4.17 -15.12
CA ARG A 17 -10.20 5.19 -14.18
C ARG A 17 -11.71 5.07 -14.07
N SER A 18 -12.20 4.51 -12.97
CA SER A 18 -13.63 4.59 -12.59
C SER A 18 -13.83 5.80 -11.67
N LYS A 19 -14.68 6.76 -12.09
CA LYS A 19 -15.23 7.83 -11.25
C LYS A 19 -16.65 7.44 -10.75
N PRO A 20 -17.25 8.24 -9.86
CA PRO A 20 -17.36 8.03 -8.42
C PRO A 20 -18.67 7.31 -8.05
N VAL A 21 -18.62 6.33 -7.15
CA VAL A 21 -19.83 5.88 -6.48
C VAL A 21 -19.98 6.73 -5.22
N GLU A 22 -20.85 7.74 -5.30
CA GLU A 22 -21.45 8.33 -4.11
C GLU A 22 -22.35 7.23 -3.55
N THR A 23 -21.84 6.54 -2.54
CA THR A 23 -22.66 5.72 -1.67
C THR A 23 -22.30 6.14 -0.27
N ASP A 24 -23.34 6.41 0.52
CA ASP A 24 -23.32 6.55 1.98
C ASP A 24 -22.88 5.22 2.67
N SER A 25 -22.04 4.45 2.00
CA SER A 25 -21.32 3.28 2.48
C SER A 25 -19.95 3.79 2.87
N ARG A 26 -19.76 4.01 4.17
CA ARG A 26 -18.46 4.40 4.71
C ARG A 26 -17.42 3.36 4.26
N PRO A 27 -16.27 3.79 3.72
CA PRO A 27 -15.28 2.86 3.19
C PRO A 27 -14.75 1.97 4.30
N THR A 28 -14.43 0.74 3.94
CA THR A 28 -13.67 -0.17 4.79
C THR A 28 -12.20 0.25 4.84
N VAL A 29 -11.50 -0.20 5.87
CA VAL A 29 -10.06 0.03 6.03
C VAL A 29 -9.28 -0.47 4.81
N ASN A 30 -9.65 -1.63 4.25
CA ASN A 30 -9.00 -2.18 3.06
C ASN A 30 -9.17 -1.27 1.83
N GLU A 31 -10.37 -0.75 1.59
CA GLU A 31 -10.62 0.18 0.47
C GLU A 31 -9.82 1.46 0.61
N LEU A 32 -9.72 2.00 1.83
CA LEU A 32 -8.90 3.18 2.11
C LEU A 32 -7.42 2.91 1.86
N VAL A 33 -6.90 1.77 2.32
CA VAL A 33 -5.51 1.36 2.12
C VAL A 33 -5.21 1.17 0.63
N ALA A 34 -6.09 0.51 -0.11
CA ALA A 34 -5.93 0.29 -1.55
C ALA A 34 -5.90 1.62 -2.32
N ALA A 35 -6.79 2.56 -1.97
CA ALA A 35 -6.80 3.90 -2.55
C ALA A 35 -5.51 4.67 -2.22
N TYR A 36 -5.04 4.59 -0.97
CA TYR A 36 -3.81 5.24 -0.54
C TYR A 36 -2.57 4.68 -1.25
N LEU A 37 -2.42 3.35 -1.35
CA LEU A 37 -1.30 2.73 -2.05
C LEU A 37 -1.28 3.08 -3.54
N SER A 38 -2.46 3.18 -4.17
CA SER A 38 -2.59 3.59 -5.57
C SER A 38 -2.13 5.04 -5.79
N TRP A 39 -2.39 5.92 -4.83
CA TRP A 39 -1.88 7.29 -4.85
C TRP A 39 -0.38 7.36 -4.53
N ALA A 40 0.07 6.58 -3.55
CA ALA A 40 1.45 6.55 -3.07
C ALA A 40 2.43 6.19 -4.19
N ASP A 41 2.05 5.26 -5.08
CA ASP A 41 2.86 4.82 -6.23
C ASP A 41 3.33 5.99 -7.12
N GLY A 42 2.48 7.00 -7.31
CA GLY A 42 2.80 8.21 -8.07
C GLY A 42 3.37 9.36 -7.25
N HIS A 43 3.29 9.30 -5.91
CA HIS A 43 3.70 10.39 -5.02
C HIS A 43 5.14 10.22 -4.53
N TYR A 44 5.51 9.00 -4.11
CA TYR A 44 6.82 8.71 -3.53
C TYR A 44 7.84 8.33 -4.61
N LEU A 45 8.13 9.28 -5.50
CA LEU A 45 9.05 9.13 -6.61
C LEU A 45 10.35 9.91 -6.35
N LYS A 46 11.50 9.25 -6.52
CA LYS A 46 12.81 9.91 -6.55
C LYS A 46 13.34 9.86 -7.97
N ASN A 47 13.52 11.01 -8.60
CA ASN A 47 13.91 11.13 -10.02
C ASN A 47 12.97 10.37 -10.98
N GLY A 48 11.66 10.40 -10.70
CA GLY A 48 10.65 9.72 -11.51
C GLY A 48 10.66 8.19 -11.39
N LYS A 49 11.42 7.63 -10.43
CA LYS A 49 11.43 6.19 -10.13
C LYS A 49 10.81 5.93 -8.77
N PRO A 50 9.96 4.90 -8.63
CA PRO A 50 9.48 4.46 -7.34
C PRO A 50 10.66 4.00 -6.49
N THR A 51 10.66 4.40 -5.22
CA THR A 51 11.69 4.01 -4.25
C THR A 51 11.23 2.78 -3.47
N SER A 52 12.11 2.28 -2.60
CA SER A 52 11.77 1.24 -1.62
C SER A 52 10.66 1.65 -0.64
N GLU A 53 10.25 2.92 -0.64
CA GLU A 53 9.21 3.46 0.24
C GLU A 53 7.86 2.81 0.00
N ILE A 54 7.51 2.50 -1.26
CA ILE A 54 6.28 1.74 -1.58
C ILE A 54 6.31 0.36 -0.94
N HIS A 55 7.45 -0.32 -0.95
CA HIS A 55 7.61 -1.62 -0.29
C HIS A 55 7.51 -1.50 1.24
N CYS A 56 8.04 -0.43 1.83
CA CYS A 56 7.87 -0.14 3.26
C CYS A 56 6.41 0.11 3.61
N LEU A 57 5.68 0.91 2.81
CA LEU A 57 4.26 1.17 2.98
C LEU A 57 3.44 -0.13 2.91
N GLN A 58 3.66 -0.96 1.88
CA GLN A 58 2.99 -2.26 1.74
C GLN A 58 3.23 -3.17 2.96
N SER A 59 4.46 -3.21 3.45
CA SER A 59 4.82 -4.00 4.64
C SER A 59 4.15 -3.48 5.91
N ALA A 60 4.02 -2.15 6.04
CA ALA A 60 3.41 -1.51 7.21
C ALA A 60 1.87 -1.67 7.25
N VAL A 61 1.20 -1.63 6.09
CA VAL A 61 -0.27 -1.76 6.02
C VAL A 61 -0.74 -3.22 6.08
N LYS A 62 0.14 -4.18 5.78
CA LYS A 62 -0.18 -5.62 5.84
C LYS A 62 -0.85 -6.07 7.16
N PRO A 63 -0.28 -5.84 8.36
CA PRO A 63 -0.91 -6.24 9.62
C PRO A 63 -2.23 -5.52 9.89
N LEU A 64 -2.41 -4.31 9.36
CA LEU A 64 -3.64 -3.55 9.48
C LEU A 64 -4.75 -4.14 8.61
N VAL A 65 -4.44 -4.55 7.37
CA VAL A 65 -5.38 -5.25 6.49
C VAL A 65 -5.70 -6.65 7.02
N ASP A 66 -4.70 -7.38 7.51
CA ASP A 66 -4.88 -8.75 8.03
C ASP A 66 -5.81 -8.79 9.26
N LEU A 67 -5.76 -7.77 10.14
CA LEU A 67 -6.61 -7.71 11.34
C LEU A 67 -7.95 -6.98 11.13
N PHE A 68 -7.95 -5.87 10.39
CA PHE A 68 -9.08 -4.94 10.34
C PHE A 68 -9.54 -4.61 8.92
N GLY A 69 -9.11 -5.35 7.88
CA GLY A 69 -9.40 -5.02 6.48
C GLY A 69 -10.88 -4.84 6.15
N PHE A 70 -11.77 -5.66 6.71
CA PHE A 70 -13.23 -5.57 6.50
C PHE A 70 -13.95 -4.65 7.50
N THR A 71 -13.22 -4.03 8.43
CA THR A 71 -13.79 -3.11 9.40
C THR A 71 -14.10 -1.77 8.72
N ALA A 72 -15.25 -1.18 9.01
CA ALA A 72 -15.56 0.17 8.56
C ALA A 72 -14.57 1.18 9.17
N CYS A 73 -14.07 2.14 8.40
CA CYS A 73 -13.11 3.14 8.89
C CYS A 73 -13.60 3.91 10.12
N ASP A 74 -14.91 4.14 10.23
CA ASP A 74 -15.54 4.85 11.36
C ASP A 74 -15.49 4.03 12.68
N ALA A 75 -15.45 2.70 12.57
CA ALA A 75 -15.32 1.80 13.71
C ALA A 75 -13.85 1.55 14.10
N PHE A 76 -12.89 2.06 13.32
CA PHE A 76 -11.46 1.90 13.60
C PHE A 76 -10.99 2.90 14.65
N GLY A 77 -10.85 2.43 15.89
CA GLY A 77 -10.43 3.25 17.02
C GLY A 77 -8.96 3.09 17.46
N PRO A 78 -8.51 3.86 18.46
CA PRO A 78 -7.14 3.79 18.99
C PRO A 78 -6.77 2.43 19.61
N VAL A 79 -7.75 1.67 20.08
CA VAL A 79 -7.56 0.30 20.61
C VAL A 79 -7.19 -0.66 19.47
N ALA A 80 -7.84 -0.55 18.31
CA ALA A 80 -7.51 -1.36 17.13
C ALA A 80 -6.08 -1.06 16.67
N LEU A 81 -5.65 0.20 16.70
CA LEU A 81 -4.28 0.57 16.36
C LEU A 81 -3.23 -0.02 17.32
N LYS A 82 -3.55 -0.22 18.60
CA LYS A 82 -2.67 -0.93 19.53
C LYS A 82 -2.50 -2.39 19.13
N ALA A 83 -3.59 -3.08 18.78
CA ALA A 83 -3.54 -4.47 18.32
C ALA A 83 -2.70 -4.64 17.03
N VAL A 84 -2.82 -3.70 16.08
CA VAL A 84 -1.96 -3.69 14.88
C VAL A 84 -0.48 -3.58 15.24
N ARG A 85 -0.13 -2.72 16.19
CA ARG A 85 1.25 -2.56 16.67
C ARG A 85 1.77 -3.83 17.34
N GLU A 86 0.96 -4.47 18.18
CA GLU A 86 1.31 -5.74 18.81
C GLU A 86 1.60 -6.82 17.76
N GLN A 87 0.79 -6.88 16.70
CA GLN A 87 1.02 -7.78 15.58
C GLN A 87 2.33 -7.47 14.83
N MET A 88 2.68 -6.20 14.64
CA MET A 88 3.95 -5.80 14.03
C MET A 88 5.15 -6.26 14.87
N ILE A 89 5.07 -6.10 16.20
CA ILE A 89 6.13 -6.53 17.13
C ILE A 89 6.25 -8.06 17.14
N GLY A 90 5.12 -8.77 17.18
CA GLY A 90 5.08 -10.24 17.14
C GLY A 90 5.64 -10.80 15.83
N ALA A 91 5.24 -10.25 14.69
CA ALA A 91 5.73 -10.66 13.37
C ALA A 91 7.24 -10.39 13.19
N CYS A 92 7.76 -9.31 13.78
CA CYS A 92 9.20 -9.03 13.81
C CYS A 92 9.98 -10.04 14.68
N CYS A 93 9.38 -10.53 15.75
CA CYS A 93 10.04 -11.42 16.71
C CYS A 93 10.06 -12.91 16.27
N GLY A 94 9.19 -13.31 15.35
CA GLY A 94 9.05 -14.70 14.89
C GLY A 94 10.31 -15.29 14.23
N THR A 95 11.22 -14.47 13.70
CA THR A 95 12.47 -14.94 13.08
C THR A 95 13.66 -14.91 14.04
N ILE A 96 13.63 -14.09 15.10
CA ILE A 96 14.74 -14.06 16.09
C ILE A 96 14.61 -15.16 17.15
N ALA A 97 13.40 -15.71 17.36
CA ALA A 97 13.16 -16.77 18.33
C ALA A 97 13.66 -18.17 17.88
N GLY A 98 14.16 -18.31 16.64
CA GLY A 98 14.68 -19.57 16.10
C GLY A 98 16.21 -19.71 16.13
N ARG A 99 16.93 -18.75 16.73
CA ARG A 99 18.40 -18.81 16.85
C ARG A 99 18.80 -19.06 18.31
N THR A 100 18.41 -20.21 18.81
CA THR A 100 19.04 -20.80 19.99
C THR A 100 20.35 -21.42 19.54
N ASP A 101 21.45 -20.97 20.15
CA ASP A 101 22.77 -21.61 20.11
C ASP A 101 22.68 -23.10 20.51
#